data_AF-A0A7S4KW66-F1
#
_entry.id   AF-A0A7S4KW66-F1
#
_cell.length_a   1.000
_cell.length_b   1.000
_cell.length_c   1.000
_cell.angle_alpha   90.00
_cell.angle_beta   90.00
_cell.angle_gamma   90.00
#
_symmetry.space_group_name_H-M   'P 1'
#
loop_
_entity.id
_entity.type
_entity.pdbx_description
1 polymer ?
#
loop_
_entity_poly.entity_id
_entity_poly.type
_entity_poly.pdbx_seq_one_letter_code
_entity_poly.pdbx_strand_id
1 'polypeptide(L)'
;AELREAESTGDEIKAARARQQVAEAELREAESTGDEIKAARARQQVAEAELREAESTGDEIKAARARQKVAEAKLGLTLCTREAELREAESTGDEIKAARARQRVAEAELREAES
;
A
#
# COMPACT_ATOMS: atom_id res chain seq x y z
N ALA A 1 -15.32 13.95 8.97
CA ALA A 1 -16.22 14.19 10.11
C ALA A 1 -16.26 12.97 11.03
N GLU A 2 -16.52 11.78 10.47
CA GLU A 2 -16.64 10.54 11.24
C GLU A 2 -15.31 9.97 11.77
N LEU A 3 -14.22 10.01 10.97
CA LEU A 3 -12.87 9.61 11.41
C LEU A 3 -12.42 10.39 12.66
N ARG A 4 -12.52 11.72 12.59
CA ARG A 4 -12.08 12.63 13.66
C ARG A 4 -12.91 12.46 14.94
N GLU A 5 -14.19 12.12 14.78
CA GLU A 5 -15.07 11.81 15.90
C GLU A 5 -14.64 10.49 16.57
N ALA A 6 -14.45 9.42 15.79
CA ALA A 6 -14.05 8.11 16.30
C ALA A 6 -12.69 8.14 17.02
N GLU A 7 -11.73 8.86 16.47
CA GLU A 7 -10.41 9.08 17.10
C GLU A 7 -10.54 9.87 18.41
N SER A 8 -11.46 10.84 18.48
CA SER A 8 -11.69 11.63 19.69
C SER A 8 -12.41 10.85 20.80
N THR A 9 -13.19 9.83 20.46
CA THR A 9 -13.90 8.97 21.42
C THR A 9 -13.09 7.76 21.87
N GLY A 10 -11.94 7.49 21.23
CA GLY A 10 -11.13 6.29 21.49
C GLY A 10 -11.79 4.99 21.02
N ASP A 11 -12.74 5.07 20.09
CA ASP A 11 -13.38 3.89 19.51
C ASP A 11 -12.51 3.39 18.34
N GLU A 12 -11.53 2.55 18.67
CA GLU A 12 -10.55 2.08 17.69
C GLU A 12 -11.17 1.27 16.54
N ILE A 13 -12.28 0.56 16.79
CA ILE A 13 -12.99 -0.19 15.74
C ILE A 13 -13.64 0.79 14.77
N LYS A 14 -14.36 1.80 15.28
CA LYS A 14 -14.98 2.84 14.45
C LYS A 14 -13.91 3.66 13.72
N ALA A 15 -12.78 3.96 14.37
CA ALA A 15 -11.68 4.68 13.75
C ALA A 15 -11.02 3.85 12.63
N ALA A 16 -10.78 2.55 12.83
CA ALA A 16 -10.23 1.66 11.81
C ALA A 16 -11.13 1.60 10.57
N ARG A 17 -12.46 1.43 10.76
CA ARG A 17 -13.42 1.44 9.64
C ARG A 17 -13.47 2.76 8.91
N ALA A 18 -13.44 3.88 9.62
CA ALA A 18 -13.41 5.20 9.01
C ALA A 18 -12.13 5.41 8.20
N ARG A 19 -10.96 4.92 8.67
CA ARG A 19 -9.71 4.93 7.90
C ARG A 19 -9.81 4.08 6.64
N GLN A 20 -10.40 2.89 6.75
CA GLN A 20 -10.60 2.00 5.61
C GLN A 20 -11.45 2.67 4.53
N GLN A 21 -12.57 3.30 4.88
CA GLN A 21 -13.43 3.99 3.91
C GLN A 21 -12.72 5.13 3.19
N VAL A 22 -11.89 5.90 3.92
CA VAL A 22 -11.07 6.97 3.31
C VAL A 22 -10.07 6.35 2.33
N ALA A 23 -9.35 5.32 2.75
CA ALA A 23 -8.36 4.65 1.90
C ALA A 23 -8.98 3.99 0.66
N GLU A 24 -10.18 3.42 0.77
CA GLU A 24 -10.93 2.87 -0.38
C GLU A 24 -11.39 3.96 -1.36
N ALA A 25 -11.77 5.14 -0.85
CA ALA A 25 -12.12 6.28 -1.69
C ALA A 25 -10.89 6.81 -2.44
N GLU A 26 -9.76 6.97 -1.74
CA GLU A 26 -8.48 7.34 -2.35
C GLU A 26 -8.02 6.32 -3.39
N LEU A 27 -8.20 5.02 -3.12
CA LEU A 27 -7.88 3.95 -4.06
C LEU A 27 -8.70 4.09 -5.34
N ARG A 28 -10.02 4.26 -5.23
CA ARG A 28 -10.91 4.43 -6.38
C ARG A 28 -10.55 5.67 -7.21
N GLU A 29 -10.19 6.77 -6.56
CA GLU A 29 -9.73 7.99 -7.22
C GLU A 29 -8.41 7.76 -7.96
N ALA A 30 -7.43 7.13 -7.30
CA ALA A 30 -6.14 6.84 -7.90
C ALA A 30 -6.25 5.89 -9.10
N GLU A 31 -7.08 4.84 -9.00
CA GLU A 31 -7.36 3.94 -10.12
C GLU A 31 -8.05 4.65 -11.27
N SER A 32 -8.97 5.57 -10.99
CA SER A 32 -9.68 6.35 -12.02
C SER A 32 -8.75 7.34 -12.74
N THR A 33 -7.71 7.83 -12.06
CA THR A 33 -6.72 8.76 -12.62
C THR A 33 -5.53 8.04 -13.27
N GLY A 34 -5.40 6.73 -13.07
CA GLY A 34 -4.26 5.94 -13.55
C GLY A 34 -2.96 6.19 -12.76
N ASP A 35 -3.05 6.78 -11.57
CA ASP A 35 -1.88 7.02 -10.72
C ASP A 35 -1.53 5.75 -9.94
N GLU A 36 -0.70 4.90 -10.55
CA GLU A 36 -0.31 3.58 -10.02
C GLU A 36 0.31 3.67 -8.62
N ILE A 37 1.14 4.69 -8.35
CA ILE A 37 1.79 4.87 -7.04
C ILE A 37 0.76 5.27 -5.99
N LYS A 38 -0.14 6.22 -6.30
CA LYS A 38 -1.23 6.56 -5.37
C LYS A 38 -2.13 5.36 -5.13
N ALA A 39 -2.44 4.58 -6.16
CA ALA A 39 -3.26 3.38 -6.02
C ALA A 39 -2.59 2.35 -5.11
N ALA A 40 -1.31 2.06 -5.33
CA ALA A 40 -0.56 1.13 -4.48
C ALA A 40 -0.47 1.60 -3.02
N ARG A 41 -0.27 2.91 -2.80
CA ARG A 41 -0.28 3.50 -1.44
C ARG A 41 -1.66 3.38 -0.79
N ALA A 42 -2.74 3.64 -1.51
CA ALA A 42 -4.09 3.51 -0.99
C ALA A 42 -4.43 2.04 -0.64
N ARG A 43 -4.02 1.06 -1.47
CA ARG A 43 -4.12 -0.38 -1.13
C ARG A 43 -3.40 -0.72 0.17
N GLN A 44 -2.20 -0.18 0.38
CA GLN A 44 -1.47 -0.37 1.64
C GLN A 44 -2.26 0.17 2.84
N GLN A 45 -2.83 1.37 2.72
CA GLN A 45 -3.62 1.97 3.80
C GLN A 45 -4.89 1.16 4.10
N VAL A 46 -5.58 0.63 3.09
CA VAL A 46 -6.72 -0.28 3.27
C VAL A 46 -6.29 -1.51 4.08
N ALA A 47 -5.19 -2.16 3.69
CA ALA A 47 -4.68 -3.34 4.40
C ALA A 47 -4.29 -3.03 5.86
N GLU A 48 -3.66 -1.88 6.11
CA GLU A 48 -3.29 -1.45 7.46
C GLU A 48 -4.53 -1.14 8.33
N ALA A 49 -5.59 -0.58 7.74
CA ALA A 49 -6.85 -0.34 8.45
C ALA A 49 -7.56 -1.66 8.80
N GLU A 50 -7.60 -2.62 7.87
CA GLU A 50 -8.13 -3.97 8.14
C GLU A 50 -7.37 -4.67 9.27
N LEU A 51 -6.04 -4.54 9.29
CA LEU A 51 -5.21 -5.11 10.36
C LEU A 51 -5.56 -4.50 11.73
N ARG A 52 -5.67 -3.17 11.80
CA ARG A 52 -6.04 -2.50 13.05
C ARG A 52 -7.44 -2.89 13.54
N GLU A 53 -8.41 -3.04 12.64
CA GLU A 53 -9.73 -3.55 13.02
C GLU A 53 -9.62 -4.96 13.58
N ALA A 54 -8.91 -5.86 12.88
CA ALA A 54 -8.75 -7.24 13.32
C ALA A 54 -8.07 -7.35 14.70
N GLU A 55 -6.98 -6.61 14.91
CA GLU A 55 -6.27 -6.54 16.20
C GLU A 55 -7.17 -5.97 17.31
N SER A 56 -7.96 -4.93 17.01
CA SER A 56 -8.89 -4.32 17.97
C SER A 56 -10.02 -5.25 18.36
N THR A 57 -10.44 -6.16 17.47
CA THR A 57 -11.44 -7.19 17.77
C THR A 57 -10.87 -8.41 18.49
N GLY A 58 -9.54 -8.54 18.57
CA GLY A 58 -8.87 -9.74 19.12
C GLY A 58 -9.00 -11.00 18.26
N ASP A 59 -9.38 -10.85 16.98
CA ASP A 59 -9.50 -11.97 16.04
C ASP A 59 -8.14 -12.29 15.41
N GLU A 60 -7.38 -13.18 16.04
CA GLU A 60 -6.01 -13.52 15.62
C GLU A 60 -5.93 -14.13 14.22
N ILE A 61 -6.97 -14.85 13.77
CA ILE A 61 -7.00 -15.43 12.42
C ILE A 61 -7.16 -14.31 11.39
N LYS A 62 -8.07 -13.36 11.64
CA LYS A 62 -8.20 -12.18 10.78
C LYS A 62 -6.93 -11.32 10.82
N ALA A 63 -6.34 -11.13 11.99
CA ALA A 63 -5.12 -10.33 12.13
C ALA A 63 -3.95 -10.96 11.37
N ALA A 64 -3.77 -12.28 11.44
CA ALA A 64 -2.75 -12.99 10.67
C ALA A 64 -2.94 -12.79 9.14
N ARG A 65 -4.17 -12.91 8.65
CA ARG A 65 -4.48 -12.65 7.23
C ARG A 65 -4.26 -11.19 6.83
N ALA A 66 -4.65 -10.25 7.68
CA ALA A 66 -4.44 -8.83 7.42
C ALA A 66 -2.95 -8.45 7.44
N ARG A 67 -2.14 -9.06 8.31
CA ARG A 67 -0.67 -8.91 8.30
C ARG A 67 -0.08 -9.36 6.97
N GLN A 68 -0.56 -10.47 6.42
CA GLN A 68 -0.13 -10.93 5.09
C GLN A 68 -0.50 -9.91 4.01
N LYS A 69 -1.75 -9.42 3.98
CA LYS A 69 -2.17 -8.37 3.03
C LYS A 69 -1.33 -7.09 3.13
N VAL A 70 -0.96 -6.69 4.35
CA VAL A 70 -0.07 -5.52 4.57
C VAL A 70 1.31 -5.77 3.98
N ALA A 71 1.85 -6.99 4.13
CA ALA A 71 3.14 -7.35 3.54
C ALA A 71 3.08 -7.32 2.00
N GLU A 72 2.06 -7.95 1.42
CA GLU A 72 1.80 -7.96 -0.04
C GLU A 72 1.65 -6.53 -0.58
N ALA A 73 0.86 -5.68 0.06
CA ALA A 73 0.66 -4.30 -0.37
C ALA A 73 1.93 -3.45 -0.29
N LYS A 74 2.81 -3.70 0.70
CA LYS A 74 4.11 -3.03 0.81
C LYS A 74 5.08 -3.45 -0.30
N LEU A 75 5.07 -4.73 -0.67
CA LEU A 75 5.85 -5.25 -1.79
C LEU A 75 5.37 -4.60 -3.10
N GLY A 76 4.06 -4.60 -3.35
CA GLY A 76 3.46 -3.96 -4.53
C GLY A 76 3.78 -2.46 -4.63
N LEU A 77 3.68 -1.70 -3.54
CA LEU A 77 4.08 -0.29 -3.52
C LEU A 77 5.58 -0.11 -3.83
N THR A 78 6.41 -1.01 -3.31
CA THR A 78 7.85 -0.98 -3.59
C THR A 78 8.11 -1.21 -5.07
N LEU A 79 7.47 -2.22 -5.68
CA LEU A 79 7.60 -2.51 -7.10
C LEU A 79 7.17 -1.32 -7.97
N CYS A 80 5.96 -0.78 -7.77
CA CYS A 80 5.49 0.39 -8.53
C CYS A 80 6.45 1.59 -8.41
N THR A 81 7.03 1.80 -7.23
CA THR A 81 8.02 2.86 -7.02
C THR A 81 9.29 2.60 -7.84
N ARG A 82 9.79 1.35 -7.87
CA ARG A 82 10.99 0.99 -8.66
C ARG A 82 10.74 1.08 -10.16
N GLU A 83 9.55 0.70 -10.62
CA GLU A 83 9.17 0.84 -12.03
C GLU A 83 9.09 2.31 -12.46
N ALA A 84 8.60 3.19 -11.58
CA ALA A 84 8.60 4.63 -11.85
C ALA A 84 10.03 5.20 -11.89
N GLU A 85 10.88 4.82 -10.93
CA GLU A 85 12.31 5.20 -10.93
C GLU A 85 13.02 4.72 -12.20
N LEU A 86 12.67 3.52 -12.70
CA LEU A 86 13.20 3.00 -13.95
C LEU A 86 12.76 3.84 -15.15
N ARG A 87 11.46 4.13 -15.27
CA ARG A 87 10.93 5.01 -16.34
C ARG A 87 11.63 6.36 -16.34
N GLU A 88 11.84 6.97 -15.17
CA GLU A 88 12.59 8.22 -15.06
C GLU A 88 14.05 8.05 -15.48
N ALA A 89 14.74 7.00 -15.03
CA ALA A 89 16.12 6.74 -15.41
C ALA A 89 16.29 6.53 -16.92
N GLU A 90 15.39 5.77 -17.55
CA GLU A 90 15.38 5.57 -19.00
C GLU A 90 15.13 6.87 -19.76
N SER A 91 14.26 7.75 -19.25
CA SER A 91 14.00 9.06 -19.86
C SER A 91 15.21 10.00 -19.86
N THR A 92 16.17 9.81 -18.93
CA THR A 92 17.39 10.62 -18.88
C THR A 92 18.46 10.23 -19.89
N GLY A 93 18.35 9.05 -20.52
CA GLY A 93 19.37 8.52 -21.43
C GLY A 93 20.69 8.10 -20.75
N ASP A 94 20.72 8.03 -19.41
CA ASP A 94 21.86 7.52 -18.64
C ASP A 94 21.75 6.01 -18.48
N GLU A 95 22.47 5.28 -19.32
CA GLU A 95 22.45 3.80 -19.34
C GLU A 95 22.92 3.16 -18.03
N ILE A 96 23.85 3.79 -17.30
CA ILE A 96 24.32 3.26 -16.01
C ILE A 96 23.21 3.40 -14.97
N LYS A 97 22.52 4.55 -14.96
CA LYS A 97 21.38 4.78 -14.08
C LYS A 97 20.22 3.84 -14.41
N ALA A 98 19.90 3.67 -15.70
CA ALA A 98 18.86 2.77 -16.16
C ALA A 98 19.15 1.31 -15.78
N ALA A 99 20.38 0.82 -16.01
CA ALA A 99 20.78 -0.54 -15.64
C ALA A 99 20.63 -0.80 -14.13
N ARG A 100 21.02 0.16 -13.28
CA ARG A 100 20.83 0.07 -11.82
C ARG A 100 19.35 0.05 -11.43
N ALA A 101 18.52 0.85 -12.09
CA ALA A 101 17.08 0.86 -11.83
C ALA A 101 16.42 -0.46 -12.24
N ARG A 102 16.81 -1.05 -13.38
CA ARG A 102 16.34 -2.38 -13.81
C ARG A 102 16.70 -3.47 -12.79
N GLN A 103 17.92 -3.44 -12.26
CA GLN A 103 18.32 -4.37 -11.21
C GLN A 103 17.42 -4.24 -9.97
N ARG A 104 17.08 -3.02 -9.55
CA ARG A 104 16.19 -2.80 -8.40
C ARG A 104 14.77 -3.28 -8.65
N VAL A 105 14.26 -3.14 -9.87
CA VAL A 105 12.96 -3.70 -10.26
C VAL A 105 13.01 -5.22 -10.15
N ALA A 106 14.01 -5.86 -10.77
CA ALA A 106 14.16 -7.32 -10.70
C ALA A 106 14.31 -7.85 -9.26
N GLU A 107 15.04 -7.14 -8.39
CA GLU A 107 15.14 -7.47 -6.97
C GLU A 107 13.80 -7.32 -6.23
N ALA A 108 12.97 -6.35 -6.61
CA ALA A 108 11.64 -6.17 -6.03
C ALA A 108 10.66 -7.25 -6.50
N GLU A 109 10.66 -7.59 -7.79
CA GLU A 109 9.85 -8.66 -8.38
C GLU A 109 10.18 -10.02 -7.74
N LEU A 110 11.46 -10.31 -7.52
CA LEU A 110 11.88 -11.55 -6.86
C LEU A 110 11.32 -11.63 -5.42
N ARG A 111 11.41 -10.53 -4.66
CA ARG A 111 10.87 -10.48 -3.30
C ARG A 111 9.35 -10.62 -3.25
N GLU A 112 8.65 -10.08 -4.25
CA GLU A 112 7.20 -10.25 -4.37
C GLU A 112 6.84 -11.71 -4.67
N ALA A 113 7.58 -12.36 -5.57
CA ALA A 113 7.36 -13.77 -5.92
C ALA A 113 7.68 -14.77 -4.79
N GLU A 114 8.50 -14.37 -3.82
CA GLU A 114 8.89 -15.17 -2.66
C GLU A 114 7.97 -14.98 -1.44
N SER A 115 7.01 -14.04 -1.49
CA SER A 115 6.08 -13.72 -0.40
C SER A 115 4.82 -14.58 -0.41
#